data_AF-A0A923D3V2-F1
#
_entry.id   AF-A0A923D3V2-F1
#
_cell.length_a   1.000
_cell.length_b   1.000
_cell.length_c   1.000
_cell.angle_alpha   90.00
_cell.angle_beta   90.00
_cell.angle_gamma   90.00
#
_symmetry.space_group_name_H-M   'P 1'
#
loop_
_entity.id
_entity.type
_entity.pdbx_description
1 polymer ?
#
loop_
_entity_poly.entity_id
_entity_poly.type
_entity_poly.pdbx_seq_one_letter_code
_entity_poly.pdbx_strand_id
1 'polypeptide(L)'
;MTISSIKEAIVDIKSGRMVILVDDEDRENEGDLCMAAEFVTPDAVNFMARYGRGLICLSLSEEMADKLHLYPMVRDNRSRFGTAFTVSIEAKRGVSTGISAADRATTIRAAVADDARADDLVSPGHVFPIRARKGGVLVRTGQTEGSVDLARLAGMKSAGVICEIMKDDGSMARMPDLEIFAREHNFKIVTIADLIDFRMQHESLIRRAAASNLPSRFGGTFKIIVYENDVDDMKHIALVKGDIGPEDEVLVRVHSECVTGDIFGSERCDCGDQLHRAMQMVQEAGKGVIVY
;
A
#
# COMPACT_ATOMS: atom_id res chain seq x y z
N MET A 1 -18.50 10.69 13.45
CA MET A 1 -17.32 10.51 14.34
C MET A 1 -16.11 10.81 13.46
N THR A 2 -15.21 11.69 13.88
CA THR A 2 -14.12 12.13 12.98
C THR A 2 -13.15 10.98 12.70
N ILE A 3 -12.63 10.91 11.47
CA ILE A 3 -11.52 10.03 11.08
C ILE A 3 -10.39 10.18 12.11
N SER A 4 -9.88 9.05 12.60
CA SER A 4 -8.82 9.00 13.61
C SER A 4 -7.44 9.14 12.98
N SER A 5 -6.46 9.58 13.75
CA SER A 5 -5.09 9.68 13.22
C SER A 5 -4.45 8.30 13.01
N ILE A 6 -3.55 8.20 12.04
CA ILE A 6 -2.76 6.97 11.82
C ILE A 6 -1.94 6.60 13.07
N LYS A 7 -1.46 7.59 13.83
CA LYS A 7 -0.74 7.35 15.11
C LYS A 7 -1.62 6.61 16.12
N GLU A 8 -2.90 6.97 16.21
CA GLU A 8 -3.85 6.31 17.12
C GLU A 8 -4.24 4.90 16.64
N ALA A 9 -4.31 4.68 15.33
CA ALA A 9 -4.53 3.35 14.77
C ALA A 9 -3.33 2.43 14.99
N ILE A 10 -2.10 2.94 14.85
CA ILE A 10 -0.86 2.22 15.15
C ILE A 10 -0.86 1.68 16.59
N VAL A 11 -1.31 2.49 17.55
CA VAL A 11 -1.43 2.07 18.96
C VAL A 11 -2.44 0.92 19.10
N ASP A 12 -3.57 0.99 18.40
CA ASP A 12 -4.61 -0.04 18.48
C ASP A 12 -4.13 -1.36 17.87
N ILE A 13 -3.56 -1.31 16.66
CA ILE A 13 -2.98 -2.47 15.98
C ILE A 13 -1.89 -3.11 16.84
N LYS A 14 -0.98 -2.32 17.42
CA LYS A 14 0.09 -2.81 18.31
C LYS A 14 -0.45 -3.48 19.58
N SER A 15 -1.65 -3.10 20.02
CA SER A 15 -2.34 -3.70 21.17
C SER A 15 -3.24 -4.90 20.80
N GLY A 16 -3.21 -5.35 19.54
CA GLY A 16 -4.04 -6.45 19.04
C GLY A 16 -5.50 -6.08 18.80
N ARG A 17 -5.84 -4.79 18.77
CA ARG A 17 -7.19 -4.30 18.47
C ARG A 17 -7.39 -4.11 16.97
N MET A 18 -8.63 -4.29 16.53
CA MET A 18 -9.05 -3.97 15.17
C MET A 18 -9.25 -2.46 15.00
N VAL A 19 -9.08 -1.98 13.77
CA VAL A 19 -9.52 -0.67 13.28
C VAL A 19 -10.36 -0.87 12.02
N ILE A 20 -11.09 0.15 11.60
CA ILE A 20 -11.76 0.18 10.29
C ILE A 20 -10.84 0.92 9.33
N LEU A 21 -10.43 0.24 8.26
CA LEU A 21 -9.61 0.81 7.19
C LEU A 21 -10.49 1.05 5.96
N VAL A 22 -10.60 2.30 5.54
CA VAL A 22 -11.44 2.71 4.41
C VAL A 22 -10.56 3.11 3.23
N ASP A 23 -10.89 2.62 2.04
CA ASP A 23 -10.21 3.06 0.81
C ASP A 23 -10.82 4.34 0.23
N ASP A 24 -10.36 4.73 -0.95
CA ASP A 24 -10.79 5.95 -1.62
C ASP A 24 -12.24 5.85 -2.12
N GLU A 25 -12.98 6.97 -2.09
CA GLU A 25 -14.37 7.04 -2.57
C GLU A 25 -14.50 6.65 -4.05
N ASP A 26 -13.47 6.90 -4.86
CA ASP A 26 -13.44 6.56 -6.28
C ASP A 26 -12.96 5.13 -6.58
N ARG A 27 -12.61 4.35 -5.54
CA ARG A 27 -12.13 2.96 -5.65
C ARG A 27 -13.21 1.93 -5.33
N GLU A 28 -13.20 1.32 -4.14
CA GLU A 28 -14.26 0.43 -3.66
C GLU A 28 -15.26 1.19 -2.80
N ASN A 29 -14.81 2.25 -2.10
CA ASN A 29 -15.57 3.06 -1.15
C ASN A 29 -16.10 2.22 0.04
N GLU A 30 -15.29 1.25 0.49
CA GLU A 30 -15.67 0.22 1.47
C GLU A 30 -14.74 0.26 2.68
N GLY A 31 -15.29 -0.16 3.83
CA GLY A 31 -14.54 -0.26 5.08
C GLY A 31 -14.29 -1.71 5.45
N ASP A 32 -13.03 -2.00 5.80
CA ASP A 32 -12.59 -3.31 6.27
C ASP A 32 -12.25 -3.26 7.75
N LEU A 33 -12.73 -4.24 8.52
CA LEU A 33 -12.13 -4.57 9.81
C LEU A 33 -10.69 -5.02 9.56
N CYS A 34 -9.72 -4.39 10.19
CA CYS A 34 -8.30 -4.65 9.99
C CYS A 34 -7.57 -4.85 11.33
N MET A 35 -6.77 -5.90 11.45
CA MET A 35 -5.85 -6.11 12.58
C MET A 35 -4.52 -6.74 12.13
N ALA A 36 -3.47 -6.64 12.96
CA ALA A 36 -2.24 -7.39 12.73
C ALA A 36 -2.50 -8.90 12.88
N ALA A 37 -2.04 -9.69 11.91
CA ALA A 37 -2.36 -11.10 11.82
C ALA A 37 -1.83 -11.94 12.98
N GLU A 38 -0.69 -11.54 13.58
CA GLU A 38 -0.11 -12.27 14.71
C GLU A 38 -0.97 -12.21 15.99
N PHE A 39 -1.85 -11.22 16.11
CA PHE A 39 -2.77 -11.08 17.24
C PHE A 39 -4.14 -11.71 17.00
N VAL A 40 -4.34 -12.41 15.88
CA VAL A 40 -5.64 -12.99 15.56
C VAL A 40 -6.09 -14.01 16.60
N THR A 41 -7.33 -13.87 17.06
CA THR A 41 -7.98 -14.78 18.01
C THR A 41 -9.24 -15.40 17.40
N PRO A 42 -9.73 -16.53 17.94
CA PRO A 42 -11.04 -17.06 17.54
C PRO A 42 -12.16 -16.03 17.69
N ASP A 43 -12.11 -15.20 18.74
CA ASP A 43 -13.10 -14.14 18.98
C ASP A 43 -13.04 -13.06 17.91
N ALA A 44 -11.84 -12.65 17.47
CA ALA A 44 -11.68 -11.69 16.39
C ALA A 44 -12.23 -12.23 15.06
N VAL A 45 -11.92 -13.49 14.72
CA VAL A 45 -12.45 -14.14 13.51
C VAL A 45 -13.97 -14.30 13.59
N ASN A 46 -14.51 -14.67 14.76
CA ASN A 46 -15.95 -14.77 14.98
C ASN A 46 -16.63 -13.40 14.86
N PHE A 47 -15.99 -12.35 15.39
CA PHE A 47 -16.47 -10.97 15.26
C PHE A 47 -16.51 -10.55 13.79
N MET A 48 -15.40 -10.74 13.06
CA MET A 48 -15.33 -10.46 11.62
C MET A 48 -16.40 -11.23 10.83
N ALA A 49 -16.62 -12.52 11.13
CA ALA A 49 -17.64 -13.32 10.45
C ALA A 49 -19.08 -12.89 10.76
N ARG A 50 -19.34 -12.43 12.00
CA ARG A 50 -20.68 -12.04 12.45
C ARG A 50 -21.05 -10.61 12.06
N TYR A 51 -20.11 -9.68 12.22
CA TYR A 51 -20.34 -8.24 12.12
C TYR A 51 -19.71 -7.62 10.86
N GLY A 52 -18.57 -8.13 10.40
CA GLY A 52 -18.05 -7.78 9.08
C GLY A 52 -18.86 -8.47 7.98
N ARG A 53 -19.02 -9.81 8.11
CA ARG A 53 -19.73 -10.71 7.18
C ARG A 53 -19.08 -10.84 5.80
N GLY A 54 -18.09 -9.99 5.48
CA GLY A 54 -17.22 -10.10 4.32
C GLY A 54 -16.33 -11.34 4.33
N LEU A 55 -15.44 -11.39 3.33
CA LEU A 55 -14.51 -12.48 3.19
C LEU A 55 -13.29 -12.22 4.08
N ILE A 56 -13.11 -13.04 5.11
CA ILE A 56 -11.93 -12.93 5.98
C ILE A 56 -10.68 -13.34 5.19
N CYS A 57 -9.85 -12.35 4.90
CA CYS A 57 -8.63 -12.51 4.11
C CYS A 57 -7.38 -12.32 4.99
N LEU A 58 -6.31 -13.00 4.62
CA LEU A 58 -4.99 -12.86 5.23
C LEU A 58 -4.09 -12.06 4.27
N SER A 59 -3.86 -10.79 4.57
CA SER A 59 -2.92 -9.97 3.82
C SER A 59 -1.49 -10.30 4.23
N LEU A 60 -0.62 -10.58 3.25
CA LEU A 60 0.79 -10.91 3.48
C LEU A 60 1.68 -10.02 2.62
N SER A 61 2.86 -9.67 3.14
CA SER A 61 3.93 -9.15 2.29
C SER A 61 4.34 -10.17 1.23
N GLU A 62 4.93 -9.69 0.15
CA GLU A 62 5.50 -10.53 -0.92
C GLU A 62 6.46 -11.59 -0.37
N GLU A 63 7.36 -11.18 0.53
CA GLU A 63 8.36 -12.04 1.16
C GLU A 63 7.73 -13.19 1.97
N MET A 64 6.67 -12.89 2.73
CA MET A 64 5.95 -13.91 3.50
C MET A 64 5.19 -14.87 2.58
N ALA A 65 4.53 -14.35 1.54
CA ALA A 65 3.85 -15.19 0.55
C ALA A 65 4.84 -16.11 -0.20
N ASP A 66 6.01 -15.59 -0.57
CA ASP A 66 7.07 -16.36 -1.23
C ASP A 66 7.67 -17.43 -0.32
N LYS A 67 7.95 -17.11 0.96
CA LYS A 67 8.43 -18.07 1.97
C LYS A 67 7.48 -19.28 2.13
N LEU A 68 6.18 -19.04 2.00
CA LEU A 68 5.13 -20.04 2.14
C LEU A 68 4.74 -20.72 0.82
N HIS A 69 5.39 -20.39 -0.30
CA HIS A 69 5.05 -20.87 -1.64
C HIS A 69 3.57 -20.63 -2.02
N LEU A 70 3.02 -19.47 -1.65
CA LEU A 70 1.63 -19.12 -1.96
C LEU A 70 1.51 -18.57 -3.38
N TYR A 71 1.18 -19.46 -4.32
CA TYR A 71 1.01 -19.10 -5.73
C TYR A 71 -0.34 -18.43 -6.00
N PRO A 72 -0.44 -17.56 -7.02
CA PRO A 72 -1.70 -16.96 -7.46
C PRO A 72 -2.77 -18.03 -7.72
N MET A 73 -4.01 -17.77 -7.29
CA MET A 73 -5.10 -18.75 -7.46
C MET A 73 -5.54 -18.93 -8.92
N VAL A 74 -5.29 -17.93 -9.76
CA VAL A 74 -5.60 -17.94 -11.20
C VAL A 74 -4.37 -17.50 -12.00
N ARG A 75 -4.26 -18.04 -13.22
CA ARG A 75 -3.18 -17.67 -14.15
C ARG A 75 -3.35 -16.26 -14.74
N ASP A 76 -4.60 -15.86 -15.01
CA ASP A 76 -4.95 -14.57 -15.63
C ASP A 76 -5.97 -13.86 -14.73
N ASN A 77 -5.49 -12.93 -13.90
CA ASN A 77 -6.33 -12.19 -12.96
C ASN A 77 -7.03 -11.04 -13.69
N ARG A 78 -8.33 -11.22 -13.95
CA ARG A 78 -9.19 -10.22 -14.61
C ARG A 78 -10.08 -9.44 -13.63
N SER A 79 -9.81 -9.51 -12.33
CA SER A 79 -10.56 -8.73 -11.35
C SER A 79 -10.33 -7.23 -11.57
N ARG A 80 -11.38 -6.43 -11.39
CA ARG A 80 -11.36 -4.98 -11.66
C ARG A 80 -10.20 -4.26 -10.96
N PHE A 81 -9.91 -4.64 -9.72
CA PHE A 81 -8.88 -4.02 -8.87
C PHE A 81 -7.61 -4.86 -8.76
N GLY A 82 -7.50 -5.95 -9.53
CA GLY A 82 -6.32 -6.82 -9.54
C GLY A 82 -5.99 -7.44 -8.19
N THR A 83 -6.98 -7.69 -7.33
CA THR A 83 -6.76 -8.24 -5.97
C THR A 83 -6.00 -9.56 -6.07
N ALA A 84 -4.83 -9.61 -5.45
CA ALA A 84 -3.83 -10.65 -5.68
C ALA A 84 -4.06 -11.87 -4.77
N PHE A 85 -5.21 -12.52 -4.94
CA PHE A 85 -5.51 -13.78 -4.24
C PHE A 85 -4.53 -14.89 -4.62
N THR A 86 -4.06 -15.58 -3.59
CA THR A 86 -3.32 -16.83 -3.70
C THR A 86 -4.26 -18.02 -3.51
N VAL A 87 -3.77 -19.23 -3.75
CA VAL A 87 -4.50 -20.45 -3.38
C VAL A 87 -4.95 -20.39 -1.91
N SER A 88 -6.19 -20.81 -1.64
CA SER A 88 -6.68 -20.84 -0.25
C SER A 88 -5.89 -21.86 0.57
N ILE A 89 -5.75 -21.58 1.87
CA ILE A 89 -4.90 -22.37 2.77
C ILE A 89 -5.67 -22.84 4.00
N GLU A 90 -5.19 -23.93 4.57
CA GLU A 90 -5.57 -24.47 5.87
C GLU A 90 -4.31 -24.87 6.64
N ALA A 91 -4.29 -24.72 7.96
CA ALA A 91 -3.23 -25.31 8.78
C ALA A 91 -3.29 -26.84 8.67
N LYS A 92 -2.12 -27.46 8.54
CA LYS A 92 -2.00 -28.93 8.47
C LYS A 92 -2.33 -29.62 9.81
N ARG A 93 -2.27 -28.88 10.92
CA ARG A 93 -2.43 -29.39 12.29
C ARG A 93 -3.22 -28.39 13.13
N GLY A 94 -3.89 -28.90 14.18
CA GLY A 94 -4.60 -28.06 15.14
C GLY A 94 -5.96 -27.54 14.65
N VAL A 95 -6.46 -28.09 13.54
CA VAL A 95 -7.76 -27.77 12.94
C VAL A 95 -8.56 -29.05 12.69
N SER A 96 -9.86 -28.88 12.45
CA SER A 96 -10.79 -29.96 12.11
C SER A 96 -11.19 -29.88 10.64
N THR A 97 -12.30 -29.21 10.33
CA THR A 97 -12.76 -28.93 8.97
C THR A 97 -12.18 -27.64 8.41
N GLY A 98 -11.62 -26.76 9.25
CA GLY A 98 -10.99 -25.52 8.83
C GLY A 98 -11.86 -24.26 8.91
N ILE A 99 -13.18 -24.40 8.81
CA ILE A 99 -14.08 -23.24 8.68
C ILE A 99 -14.41 -22.53 10.00
N SER A 100 -14.22 -23.21 11.13
CA SER A 100 -14.55 -22.66 12.45
C SER A 100 -13.74 -21.39 12.72
N ALA A 101 -14.23 -20.50 13.60
CA ALA A 101 -13.47 -19.31 13.97
C ALA A 101 -12.11 -19.68 14.62
N ALA A 102 -12.09 -20.77 15.40
CA ALA A 102 -10.86 -21.28 16.00
C ALA A 102 -9.90 -21.89 14.97
N ASP A 103 -10.43 -22.60 13.98
CA ASP A 103 -9.65 -23.24 12.93
C ASP A 103 -9.02 -22.19 12.02
N ARG A 104 -9.80 -21.23 11.51
CA ARG A 104 -9.31 -20.10 10.70
C ARG A 104 -8.26 -19.26 11.45
N ALA A 105 -8.49 -18.98 12.73
CA ALA A 105 -7.49 -18.27 13.54
C ALA A 105 -6.20 -19.09 13.71
N THR A 106 -6.29 -20.41 13.80
CA THR A 106 -5.13 -21.31 13.87
C THR A 106 -4.38 -21.34 12.54
N THR A 107 -5.09 -21.39 11.42
CA THR A 107 -4.52 -21.30 10.07
C THR A 107 -3.77 -19.98 9.84
N ILE A 108 -4.38 -18.85 10.22
CA ILE A 108 -3.71 -17.55 10.11
C ILE A 108 -2.45 -17.51 10.99
N ARG A 109 -2.52 -17.95 12.25
CA ARG A 109 -1.35 -18.00 13.15
C ARG A 109 -0.24 -18.91 12.62
N ALA A 110 -0.58 -20.05 12.02
CA ALA A 110 0.38 -20.95 11.40
C ALA A 110 1.11 -20.27 10.23
N ALA A 111 0.40 -19.53 9.38
CA ALA A 111 0.98 -18.80 8.26
C ALA A 111 1.92 -17.66 8.71
N VAL A 112 1.67 -17.03 9.85
CA VAL A 112 2.48 -15.90 10.35
C VAL A 112 3.44 -16.27 11.48
N ALA A 113 3.63 -17.55 11.81
CA ALA A 113 4.62 -17.99 12.79
C ALA A 113 6.06 -17.64 12.33
N ASP A 114 6.97 -17.41 13.28
CA ASP A 114 8.36 -17.01 12.95
C ASP A 114 9.08 -18.08 12.12
N ASP A 115 8.84 -19.35 12.48
CA ASP A 115 9.38 -20.53 11.85
C ASP A 115 8.47 -21.12 10.76
N ALA A 116 7.38 -20.43 10.38
CA ALA A 116 6.39 -20.90 9.41
C ALA A 116 7.04 -21.36 8.10
N ARG A 117 6.63 -22.54 7.62
CA ARG A 117 7.07 -23.16 6.38
C ARG A 117 5.86 -23.47 5.50
N ALA A 118 6.09 -23.56 4.19
CA ALA A 118 5.08 -24.00 3.24
C ALA A 118 4.42 -25.35 3.66
N ASP A 119 5.21 -26.25 4.26
CA ASP A 119 4.75 -27.59 4.66
C ASP A 119 3.84 -27.62 5.91
N ASP A 120 3.70 -26.49 6.61
CA ASP A 120 2.78 -26.31 7.74
C ASP A 120 1.34 -26.01 7.27
N LEU A 121 1.19 -25.69 5.99
CA LEU A 121 -0.07 -25.35 5.35
C LEU A 121 -0.43 -26.40 4.28
N VAL A 122 -1.73 -26.52 4.02
CA VAL A 122 -2.27 -27.31 2.90
C VAL A 122 -3.20 -26.44 2.07
N SER A 123 -3.33 -26.78 0.79
CA SER A 123 -4.28 -26.15 -0.13
C SER A 123 -5.12 -27.22 -0.85
N PRO A 124 -6.43 -26.99 -1.06
CA PRO A 124 -7.20 -25.81 -0.68
C PRO A 124 -7.53 -25.74 0.83
N GLY A 125 -8.05 -24.60 1.28
CA GLY A 125 -8.56 -24.39 2.65
C GLY A 125 -9.55 -23.22 2.76
N HIS A 126 -9.80 -22.74 3.98
CA HIS A 126 -10.82 -21.73 4.29
C HIS A 126 -10.28 -20.34 4.71
N VAL A 127 -8.97 -20.15 4.67
CA VAL A 127 -8.35 -18.82 4.77
C VAL A 127 -7.86 -18.43 3.37
N PHE A 128 -8.10 -17.18 2.97
CA PHE A 128 -7.79 -16.67 1.64
C PHE A 128 -6.64 -15.66 1.72
N PRO A 129 -5.39 -16.06 1.46
CA PRO A 129 -4.29 -15.12 1.51
C PRO A 129 -4.26 -14.25 0.27
N ILE A 130 -4.00 -12.96 0.49
CA ILE A 130 -3.87 -11.93 -0.54
C ILE A 130 -2.47 -11.30 -0.42
N ARG A 131 -1.77 -11.20 -1.56
CA ARG A 131 -0.40 -10.68 -1.62
C ARG A 131 -0.40 -9.16 -1.77
N ALA A 132 0.08 -8.45 -0.76
CA ALA A 132 0.31 -7.02 -0.85
C ALA A 132 1.51 -6.72 -1.76
N ARG A 133 1.41 -5.67 -2.57
CA ARG A 133 2.54 -5.20 -3.40
C ARG A 133 3.69 -4.72 -2.54
N LYS A 134 4.92 -5.03 -2.98
CA LYS A 134 6.12 -4.38 -2.43
C LYS A 134 5.96 -2.86 -2.56
N GLY A 135 6.23 -2.13 -1.48
CA GLY A 135 6.00 -0.68 -1.40
C GLY A 135 4.66 -0.27 -0.78
N GLY A 136 3.71 -1.19 -0.63
CA GLY A 136 2.46 -0.98 0.11
C GLY A 136 1.56 0.08 -0.54
N VAL A 137 0.91 0.91 0.29
CA VAL A 137 -0.11 1.87 -0.17
C VAL A 137 0.42 2.94 -1.13
N LEU A 138 1.74 3.14 -1.15
CA LEU A 138 2.42 4.06 -2.06
C LEU A 138 2.51 3.52 -3.50
N VAL A 139 2.17 2.24 -3.70
CA VAL A 139 2.20 1.54 -5.00
C VAL A 139 0.80 1.12 -5.43
N ARG A 140 0.00 0.62 -4.49
CA ARG A 140 -1.40 0.24 -4.71
C ARG A 140 -2.23 0.69 -3.52
N THR A 141 -3.21 1.54 -3.78
CA THR A 141 -4.08 2.18 -2.77
C THR A 141 -5.23 1.28 -2.29
N GLY A 142 -4.93 0.02 -1.95
CA GLY A 142 -5.93 -0.96 -1.47
C GLY A 142 -5.80 -1.30 0.02
N GLN A 143 -6.89 -1.84 0.60
CA GLN A 143 -6.93 -2.32 1.99
C GLN A 143 -5.94 -3.46 2.24
N THR A 144 -5.64 -4.26 1.21
CA THR A 144 -4.58 -5.28 1.25
C THR A 144 -3.24 -4.66 1.65
N GLU A 145 -2.79 -3.65 0.93
CA GLU A 145 -1.55 -2.93 1.21
C GLU A 145 -1.64 -2.16 2.53
N GLY A 146 -2.75 -1.47 2.79
CA GLY A 146 -2.93 -0.68 4.00
C GLY A 146 -2.88 -1.50 5.28
N SER A 147 -3.44 -2.71 5.26
CA SER A 147 -3.39 -3.62 6.41
C SER A 147 -1.97 -4.11 6.72
N VAL A 148 -1.18 -4.42 5.68
CA VAL A 148 0.24 -4.81 5.84
C VAL A 148 1.08 -3.62 6.31
N ASP A 149 0.84 -2.42 5.78
CA ASP A 149 1.54 -1.21 6.19
C ASP A 149 1.22 -0.79 7.62
N LEU A 150 -0.04 -0.84 8.05
CA LEU A 150 -0.42 -0.56 9.43
C LEU A 150 0.24 -1.54 10.41
N ALA A 151 0.27 -2.84 10.07
CA ALA A 151 0.95 -3.83 10.88
C ALA A 151 2.47 -3.54 10.98
N ARG A 152 3.12 -3.23 9.85
CA ARG A 152 4.53 -2.87 9.79
C ARG A 152 4.84 -1.60 10.60
N LEU A 153 4.04 -0.54 10.45
CA LEU A 153 4.19 0.72 11.21
C LEU A 153 3.97 0.53 12.72
N ALA A 154 3.16 -0.46 13.11
CA ALA A 154 2.99 -0.88 14.49
C ALA A 154 4.16 -1.70 15.05
N GLY A 155 5.15 -2.05 14.23
CA GLY A 155 6.28 -2.90 14.59
C GLY A 155 5.91 -4.39 14.65
N MET A 156 4.80 -4.76 14.03
CA MET A 156 4.32 -6.14 13.91
C MET A 156 4.86 -6.78 12.62
N LYS A 157 4.62 -8.08 12.45
CA LYS A 157 4.86 -8.77 11.18
C LYS A 157 4.09 -8.08 10.06
N SER A 158 4.66 -8.06 8.86
CA SER A 158 4.05 -7.47 7.66
C SER A 158 2.91 -8.35 7.12
N ALA A 159 1.92 -8.60 7.98
CA ALA A 159 0.75 -9.42 7.74
C ALA A 159 -0.47 -8.86 8.50
N GLY A 160 -1.60 -8.77 7.81
CA GLY A 160 -2.87 -8.29 8.36
C GLY A 160 -4.00 -9.29 8.16
N VAL A 161 -5.07 -9.16 8.93
CA VAL A 161 -6.35 -9.84 8.66
C VAL A 161 -7.38 -8.78 8.38
N ILE A 162 -8.03 -8.89 7.23
CA ILE A 162 -9.07 -7.97 6.78
C ILE A 162 -10.40 -8.68 6.54
N CYS A 163 -11.50 -7.96 6.72
CA CYS A 163 -12.85 -8.44 6.43
C CYS A 163 -13.74 -7.22 6.13
N GLU A 164 -14.33 -7.18 4.95
CA GLU A 164 -15.21 -6.09 4.53
C GLU A 164 -16.46 -6.04 5.44
N ILE A 165 -16.99 -4.84 5.69
CA ILE A 165 -18.18 -4.63 6.52
C ILE A 165 -19.42 -4.54 5.63
N MET A 166 -20.34 -5.49 5.79
CA MET A 166 -21.66 -5.49 5.18
C MET A 166 -22.76 -5.07 6.15
N LYS A 167 -23.76 -4.35 5.63
CA LYS A 167 -25.01 -4.06 6.33
C LYS A 167 -25.87 -5.32 6.48
N ASP A 168 -26.93 -5.20 7.29
CA ASP A 168 -27.91 -6.26 7.49
C ASP A 168 -28.67 -6.69 6.23
N ASP A 169 -28.83 -5.78 5.27
CA ASP A 169 -29.44 -6.05 3.97
C ASP A 169 -28.49 -6.76 2.97
N GLY A 170 -27.23 -7.01 3.37
CA GLY A 170 -26.21 -7.65 2.54
C GLY A 170 -25.50 -6.72 1.56
N SER A 171 -25.81 -5.42 1.55
CA SER A 171 -25.03 -4.43 0.80
C SER A 171 -23.87 -3.87 1.64
N MET A 172 -22.84 -3.38 0.95
CA MET A 172 -21.61 -2.89 1.60
C MET A 172 -21.86 -1.61 2.41
N ALA A 173 -21.28 -1.55 3.61
CA ALA A 173 -21.34 -0.37 4.46
C ALA A 173 -20.48 0.76 3.89
N ARG A 174 -21.04 1.97 3.81
CA ARG A 174 -20.33 3.19 3.37
C ARG A 174 -20.02 4.07 4.58
N MET A 175 -19.29 5.17 4.38
CA MET A 175 -18.81 6.02 5.48
C MET A 175 -19.88 6.34 6.55
N PRO A 176 -21.12 6.74 6.22
CA PRO A 176 -22.15 6.99 7.24
C PRO A 176 -22.51 5.75 8.09
N ASP A 177 -22.53 4.56 7.48
CA ASP A 177 -22.78 3.29 8.15
C ASP A 177 -21.58 2.88 9.01
N LEU A 178 -20.37 3.06 8.48
CA LEU A 178 -19.11 2.77 9.17
C LEU A 178 -18.96 3.62 10.43
N GLU A 179 -19.37 4.90 10.40
CA GLU A 179 -19.39 5.76 11.59
C GLU A 179 -20.36 5.30 12.68
N ILE A 180 -21.47 4.66 12.30
CA ILE A 180 -22.41 4.05 13.25
C ILE A 180 -21.75 2.80 13.85
N PHE A 181 -21.28 1.90 12.98
CA PHE A 181 -20.62 0.65 13.36
C PHE A 181 -19.41 0.89 14.28
N ALA A 182 -18.58 1.88 13.96
CA ALA A 182 -17.41 2.28 14.74
C ALA A 182 -17.79 2.74 16.15
N ARG A 183 -18.89 3.51 16.29
CA ARG A 183 -19.38 3.95 17.59
C ARG A 183 -19.95 2.81 18.42
N GLU A 184 -20.71 1.91 17.80
CA GLU A 184 -21.33 0.77 18.48
C GLU A 184 -20.29 -0.22 19.00
N HIS A 185 -19.22 -0.46 18.23
CA HIS A 185 -18.19 -1.43 18.56
C HIS A 185 -16.88 -0.82 19.08
N ASN A 186 -16.84 0.51 19.23
CA ASN A 186 -15.69 1.27 19.72
C ASN A 186 -14.41 1.04 18.89
N PHE A 187 -14.54 1.15 17.57
CA PHE A 187 -13.41 1.12 16.63
C PHE A 187 -13.05 2.52 16.15
N LYS A 188 -11.77 2.69 15.82
CA LYS A 188 -11.29 3.85 15.08
C LYS A 188 -11.46 3.61 13.58
N ILE A 189 -11.76 4.68 12.85
CA ILE A 189 -11.77 4.69 11.39
C ILE A 189 -10.52 5.42 10.92
N VAL A 190 -9.79 4.83 9.98
CA VAL A 190 -8.67 5.45 9.26
C VAL A 190 -8.83 5.25 7.76
N THR A 191 -8.23 6.13 6.97
CA THR A 191 -8.30 6.06 5.50
C THR A 191 -6.96 5.66 4.90
N ILE A 192 -7.00 5.06 3.71
CA ILE A 192 -5.81 4.81 2.90
C ILE A 192 -5.10 6.13 2.55
N ALA A 193 -5.86 7.20 2.28
CA ALA A 193 -5.31 8.53 2.00
C ALA A 193 -4.47 9.05 3.17
N ASP A 194 -5.00 9.02 4.40
CA ASP A 194 -4.25 9.45 5.58
C ASP A 194 -3.01 8.57 5.84
N LEU A 195 -3.10 7.27 5.51
CA LEU A 195 -1.98 6.36 5.63
C LEU A 195 -0.87 6.66 4.60
N ILE A 196 -1.24 7.02 3.38
CA ILE A 196 -0.30 7.50 2.34
C ILE A 196 0.40 8.76 2.82
N ASP A 197 -0.36 9.77 3.27
CA ASP A 197 0.18 11.03 3.77
C ASP A 197 1.11 10.81 4.97
N PHE A 198 0.68 9.96 5.91
CA PHE A 198 1.50 9.61 7.07
C PHE A 198 2.83 8.96 6.64
N ARG A 199 2.80 8.00 5.72
CA ARG A 199 4.02 7.35 5.23
C ARG A 199 4.92 8.34 4.47
N MET A 200 4.37 9.18 3.60
CA MET A 200 5.15 10.17 2.85
C MET A 200 5.86 11.19 3.77
N GLN A 201 5.29 11.50 4.94
CA GLN A 201 5.88 12.42 5.91
C GLN A 201 6.96 11.77 6.81
N HIS A 202 6.94 10.44 6.97
CA HIS A 202 7.80 9.74 7.94
C HIS A 202 8.80 8.77 7.28
N GLU A 203 8.60 8.41 6.01
CA GLU A 203 9.43 7.48 5.26
C GLU A 203 9.95 8.18 4.00
N SER A 204 11.23 7.94 3.66
CA SER A 204 11.76 8.27 2.34
C SER A 204 11.92 6.98 1.56
N LEU A 205 11.11 6.78 0.54
CA LEU A 205 11.25 5.65 -0.39
C LEU A 205 12.35 5.86 -1.44
N ILE A 206 12.89 7.07 -1.54
CA ILE A 206 13.88 7.43 -2.54
C ILE A 206 15.26 7.62 -1.91
N ARG A 207 16.29 7.25 -2.67
CA ARG A 207 17.71 7.44 -2.32
C ARG A 207 18.48 8.03 -3.49
N ARG A 208 19.44 8.91 -3.20
CA ARG A 208 20.34 9.47 -4.22
C ARG A 208 21.36 8.41 -4.61
N ALA A 209 21.30 7.95 -5.86
CA ALA A 209 22.21 6.95 -6.39
C ALA A 209 23.48 7.58 -6.99
N ALA A 210 23.34 8.70 -7.69
CA ALA A 210 24.46 9.40 -8.31
C ALA A 210 24.17 10.90 -8.45
N ALA A 211 25.23 11.70 -8.58
CA ALA A 211 25.10 13.11 -8.93
C ALA A 211 26.28 13.56 -9.80
N SER A 212 26.03 14.47 -10.74
CA SER A 212 27.04 15.09 -11.59
C SER A 212 26.62 16.51 -12.00
N ASN A 213 27.52 17.23 -12.69
CA ASN A 213 27.19 18.46 -13.38
C ASN A 213 26.93 18.15 -14.85
N LEU A 214 25.76 18.56 -15.37
CA LEU A 214 25.33 18.39 -16.74
C LEU A 214 25.31 19.74 -17.46
N PRO A 215 26.31 20.05 -18.30
CA PRO A 215 26.22 21.15 -19.24
C PRO A 215 25.13 20.87 -20.28
N SER A 216 24.14 21.74 -20.40
CA SER A 216 23.04 21.63 -21.34
C SER A 216 22.95 22.84 -22.28
N ARG A 217 22.51 22.58 -23.51
CA ARG A 217 22.19 23.62 -24.51
C ARG A 217 20.93 24.42 -24.17
N PHE A 218 20.05 23.87 -23.31
CA PHE A 218 18.71 24.40 -23.05
C PHE A 218 18.57 25.11 -21.70
N GLY A 219 19.64 25.20 -20.90
CA GLY A 219 19.60 25.92 -19.62
C GLY A 219 20.95 26.00 -18.90
N GLY A 220 22.05 26.00 -19.65
CA GLY A 220 23.40 26.00 -19.09
C GLY A 220 23.69 24.75 -18.25
N THR A 221 24.47 24.89 -17.19
CA THR A 221 24.85 23.77 -16.32
C THR A 221 23.78 23.50 -15.26
N PHE A 222 23.30 22.27 -15.18
CA PHE A 222 22.48 21.77 -14.07
C PHE A 222 23.29 20.81 -13.22
N LYS A 223 22.94 20.69 -11.94
CA LYS A 223 23.28 19.49 -11.17
C LYS A 223 22.27 18.42 -11.50
N ILE A 224 22.72 17.32 -12.11
CA ILE A 224 21.90 16.15 -12.37
C ILE A 224 22.03 15.20 -11.18
N ILE A 225 20.91 14.77 -10.61
CA ILE A 225 20.85 13.82 -9.50
C ILE A 225 19.98 12.65 -9.92
N VAL A 226 20.49 11.43 -9.79
CA VAL A 226 19.74 10.20 -10.03
C VAL A 226 19.18 9.72 -8.70
N TYR A 227 17.87 9.51 -8.66
CA TYR A 227 17.15 8.90 -7.55
C TYR A 227 16.74 7.47 -7.92
N GLU A 228 17.04 6.54 -7.03
CA GLU A 228 16.47 5.20 -7.02
C GLU A 228 15.40 5.14 -5.93
N ASN A 229 14.52 4.15 -6.02
CA ASN A 229 13.52 3.89 -5.00
C ASN A 229 13.53 2.41 -4.58
N ASP A 230 12.89 2.09 -3.46
CA ASP A 230 12.83 0.70 -2.95
C ASP A 230 11.64 -0.11 -3.53
N VAL A 231 10.82 0.53 -4.37
CA VAL A 231 9.57 0.00 -4.95
C VAL A 231 9.82 -0.71 -6.28
N ASP A 232 10.57 -0.09 -7.19
CA ASP A 232 10.87 -0.59 -8.52
C ASP A 232 12.33 -0.28 -8.93
N ASP A 233 12.72 -0.73 -10.13
CA ASP A 233 14.07 -0.54 -10.66
C ASP A 233 14.23 0.76 -11.49
N MET A 234 13.18 1.61 -11.50
CA MET A 234 13.19 2.86 -12.27
C MET A 234 14.13 3.87 -11.61
N LYS A 235 14.76 4.68 -12.46
CA LYS A 235 15.66 5.75 -12.04
C LYS A 235 15.05 7.08 -12.45
N HIS A 236 14.73 7.90 -11.46
CA HIS A 236 14.25 9.25 -11.68
C HIS A 236 15.41 10.22 -11.68
N ILE A 237 15.30 11.29 -12.46
CA ILE A 237 16.34 12.29 -12.59
C ILE A 237 15.80 13.64 -12.09
N ALA A 238 16.57 14.30 -11.23
CA ALA A 238 16.35 15.70 -10.91
C ALA A 238 17.44 16.56 -11.54
N LEU A 239 17.05 17.51 -12.39
CA LEU A 239 17.90 18.59 -12.86
C LEU A 239 17.71 19.79 -11.94
N VAL A 240 18.75 20.14 -11.19
CA VAL A 240 18.72 21.19 -10.17
C VAL A 240 19.56 22.37 -10.61
N LYS A 241 18.99 23.57 -10.49
CA LYS A 241 19.65 24.85 -10.73
C LYS A 241 19.75 25.65 -9.43
N GLY A 242 20.94 26.19 -9.18
CA GLY A 242 21.23 26.97 -7.98
C GLY A 242 21.30 26.12 -6.71
N ASP A 243 21.57 26.78 -5.59
CA ASP A 243 21.49 26.18 -4.26
C ASP A 243 20.09 26.41 -3.69
N ILE A 244 19.45 25.32 -3.23
CA ILE A 244 18.07 25.30 -2.72
C ILE A 244 18.09 25.07 -1.21
N GLY A 245 17.56 26.03 -0.47
CA GLY A 245 17.28 25.95 0.96
C GLY A 245 15.79 25.76 1.27
N PRO A 246 15.43 25.45 2.54
CA PRO A 246 14.04 25.17 2.94
C PRO A 246 13.06 26.33 2.75
N GLU A 247 13.54 27.57 2.86
CA GLU A 247 12.73 28.79 2.76
C GLU A 247 12.75 29.42 1.36
N ASP A 248 13.42 28.78 0.39
CA ASP A 248 13.50 29.30 -0.96
C ASP A 248 12.17 29.09 -1.72
N GLU A 249 11.74 30.10 -2.45
CA GLU A 249 10.73 29.94 -3.50
C GLU A 249 11.42 29.32 -4.73
N VAL A 250 11.03 28.10 -5.09
CA VAL A 250 11.72 27.29 -6.11
C VAL A 250 10.76 27.01 -7.27
N LEU A 251 11.19 27.33 -8.49
CA LEU A 251 10.45 26.93 -9.69
C LEU A 251 10.59 25.42 -9.92
N VAL A 252 9.48 24.69 -9.88
CA VAL A 252 9.46 23.23 -10.04
C VAL A 252 8.67 22.82 -11.28
N ARG A 253 9.21 21.87 -12.05
CA ARG A 253 8.48 21.15 -13.11
C ARG A 253 8.62 19.66 -12.88
N VAL A 254 7.49 18.95 -12.79
CA VAL A 254 7.45 17.49 -12.90
C VAL A 254 7.11 17.15 -14.35
N HIS A 255 7.98 16.41 -15.03
CA HIS A 255 7.88 16.09 -16.44
C HIS A 255 7.91 14.58 -16.63
N SER A 256 6.79 13.98 -17.03
CA SER A 256 6.74 12.54 -17.32
C SER A 256 7.50 12.23 -18.60
N GLU A 257 8.30 11.16 -18.57
CA GLU A 257 9.07 10.67 -19.72
C GLU A 257 8.19 10.49 -20.97
N CYS A 258 8.64 11.06 -22.10
CA CYS A 258 8.08 10.82 -23.42
C CYS A 258 9.21 10.49 -24.41
N VAL A 259 9.56 9.21 -24.53
CA VAL A 259 10.64 8.75 -25.43
C VAL A 259 10.51 9.32 -26.85
N THR A 260 9.30 9.33 -27.41
CA THR A 260 9.07 9.83 -28.78
C THR A 260 9.26 11.34 -28.89
N GLY A 261 8.84 12.11 -27.89
CA GLY A 261 8.92 13.58 -27.91
C GLY A 261 10.30 14.08 -27.48
N ASP A 262 10.77 13.61 -26.32
CA ASP A 262 11.97 14.12 -25.65
C ASP A 262 13.26 13.68 -26.36
N ILE A 263 13.30 12.44 -26.88
CA ILE A 263 14.49 11.85 -27.51
C ILE A 263 14.43 11.96 -29.03
N PHE A 264 13.31 11.56 -29.64
CA PHE A 264 13.19 11.46 -31.10
C PHE A 264 12.57 12.70 -31.77
N GLY A 265 12.11 13.70 -31.00
CA GLY A 265 11.56 14.94 -31.56
C GLY A 265 10.25 14.74 -32.32
N SER A 266 9.38 13.85 -31.86
CA SER A 266 8.08 13.58 -32.48
C SER A 266 7.21 14.84 -32.57
N GLU A 267 6.79 15.23 -33.77
CA GLU A 267 5.86 16.36 -33.99
C GLU A 267 4.40 16.04 -33.62
N ARG A 268 4.09 14.79 -33.24
CA ARG A 268 2.74 14.41 -32.78
C ARG A 268 2.45 14.80 -31.32
N CYS A 269 3.47 15.26 -30.61
CA CYS A 269 3.38 15.73 -29.23
C CYS A 269 4.38 16.87 -29.04
N ASP A 270 4.18 17.70 -28.04
CA ASP A 270 5.05 18.84 -27.73
C ASP A 270 5.93 18.58 -26.49
N CYS A 271 6.02 17.33 -26.00
CA CYS A 271 6.74 16.98 -24.78
C CYS A 271 8.20 17.45 -24.77
N GLY A 272 8.93 17.24 -25.88
CA GLY A 272 10.33 17.69 -25.98
C GLY A 272 10.47 19.21 -25.88
N ASP A 273 9.58 19.95 -26.53
CA ASP A 273 9.55 21.41 -26.45
C ASP A 273 9.18 21.91 -25.05
N GLN A 274 8.24 21.24 -24.38
CA GLN A 274 7.87 21.53 -23.00
C GLN A 274 9.06 21.30 -22.05
N LEU A 275 9.80 20.19 -22.19
CA LEU A 275 10.98 19.91 -21.38
C LEU A 275 12.05 20.98 -21.58
N HIS A 276 12.41 21.26 -22.83
CA HIS A 276 13.43 22.27 -23.14
C HIS A 276 13.01 23.67 -22.67
N ARG A 277 11.73 24.03 -22.81
CA ARG A 277 11.24 25.32 -22.32
C ARG A 277 11.30 25.41 -20.80
N ALA A 278 10.96 24.34 -20.08
CA ALA A 278 11.11 24.28 -18.64
C ALA A 278 12.57 24.46 -18.20
N MET A 279 13.52 23.83 -18.90
CA MET A 279 14.95 24.02 -18.65
C MET A 279 15.39 25.48 -18.81
N GLN A 280 14.89 26.18 -19.84
CA GLN A 280 15.19 27.59 -20.05
C GLN A 280 14.59 28.47 -18.95
N MET A 281 13.33 28.22 -18.57
CA MET A 281 12.66 29.00 -17.51
C MET A 281 13.35 28.83 -16.16
N VAL A 282 13.76 27.60 -15.82
CA VAL A 282 14.53 27.32 -14.60
C VAL A 282 15.91 28.00 -14.64
N GLN A 283 16.55 28.04 -15.79
CA GLN A 283 17.80 28.78 -15.98
C GLN A 283 17.61 30.29 -15.76
N GLU A 284 16.55 30.87 -16.32
CA GLU A 284 16.22 32.29 -16.17
C GLU A 284 15.90 32.66 -14.70
N ALA A 285 15.20 31.77 -13.98
CA ALA A 285 14.90 31.94 -12.57
C ALA A 285 16.13 31.82 -11.65
N GLY A 286 17.20 31.13 -12.11
CA GLY A 286 18.44 30.91 -11.36
C GLY A 286 18.35 29.87 -10.24
N LYS A 287 17.14 29.59 -9.73
CA LYS A 287 16.83 28.51 -8.79
C LYS A 287 15.63 27.69 -9.28
N GLY A 288 15.79 26.38 -9.38
CA GLY A 288 14.68 25.51 -9.77
C GLY A 288 15.04 24.04 -9.92
N VAL A 289 14.01 23.21 -10.06
CA VAL A 289 14.11 21.75 -10.18
C VAL A 289 13.22 21.25 -11.30
N ILE A 290 13.76 20.37 -12.14
CA ILE A 290 12.98 19.58 -13.09
C ILE A 290 13.12 18.12 -12.69
N VAL A 291 11.99 17.48 -12.39
CA VAL A 291 11.92 16.03 -12.13
C VAL A 291 11.52 15.35 -13.44
N TYR A 292 12.28 14.33 -13.82
CA TYR A 292 12.08 13.49 -15.01
C TYR A 292 11.96 12.03 -14.58
#